data_AF-A0A0M3JBA3-F1
#
_entry.id   AF-A0A0M3JBA3-F1
#
_cell.length_a   1.000
_cell.length_b   1.000
_cell.length_c   1.000
_cell.angle_alpha   90.00
_cell.angle_beta   90.00
_cell.angle_gamma   90.00
#
_symmetry.space_group_name_H-M   'P 1'
#
loop_
_entity.id
_entity.type
_entity.pdbx_description
1 polymer ?
#
loop_
_entity_poly.entity_id
_entity_poly.type
_entity_poly.pdbx_seq_one_letter_code
_entity_poly.pdbx_strand_id
1 'polypeptide(L)' 'MVEPVAALGGAAAVILMEPVLPYALSFAAGAMIYVVVDDIIPEAQRNGNGKLASLGAIIGFIVMMSMDVGLG' A
#
# COMPACT_ATOMS: atom_id res chain seq x y z
N MET A 1 -20.58 -24.06 -10.31
CA MET A 1 -20.59 -23.93 -11.80
C MET A 1 -20.54 -22.47 -12.25
N VAL A 2 -20.98 -21.51 -11.42
CA VAL A 2 -20.90 -20.07 -11.74
C VAL A 2 -19.56 -19.44 -11.35
N GLU A 3 -18.87 -19.98 -10.34
CA GLU A 3 -17.55 -19.46 -9.93
C GLU A 3 -16.47 -19.52 -11.02
N PRO A 4 -16.32 -20.60 -11.81
CA PRO A 4 -15.28 -20.67 -12.84
C PRO A 4 -15.52 -19.68 -13.98
N VAL A 5 -16.78 -19.46 -14.35
CA VAL A 5 -17.16 -18.56 -15.45
C VAL A 5 -16.95 -17.10 -15.04
N ALA A 6 -17.34 -16.75 -13.80
CA ALA A 6 -17.08 -15.42 -13.25
C ALA A 6 -15.58 -15.16 -13.05
N ALA A 7 -14.80 -16.17 -12.62
CA ALA A 7 -13.36 -16.06 -12.49
C ALA A 7 -12.66 -15.85 -13.84
N LEU A 8 -13.09 -16.55 -14.90
CA LEU A 8 -12.58 -16.34 -16.26
C LEU A 8 -12.94 -14.96 -16.81
N GLY A 9 -14.14 -14.47 -16.54
CA GLY A 9 -14.56 -13.11 -16.90
C GLY A 9 -13.75 -12.04 -16.17
N GLY A 10 -13.52 -12.22 -14.86
CA GLY A 10 -12.68 -11.34 -14.05
C GLY A 10 -11.22 -11.35 -14.51
N ALA A 11 -10.65 -12.52 -14.80
CA ALA A 11 -9.31 -12.66 -15.34
C ALA A 11 -9.16 -11.96 -16.70
N ALA A 12 -10.12 -12.12 -17.61
CA ALA A 12 -10.12 -11.44 -18.90
C ALA A 12 -10.19 -9.90 -18.76
N ALA A 13 -10.98 -9.40 -17.81
CA ALA A 13 -11.07 -7.97 -17.52
C ALA A 13 -9.76 -7.41 -16.93
N VAL A 14 -9.08 -8.16 -16.06
CA VAL A 14 -7.76 -7.75 -15.52
C VAL A 14 -6.71 -7.70 -16.63
N ILE A 15 -6.67 -8.69 -17.54
CA ILE A 15 -5.71 -8.73 -18.66
C ILE A 15 -5.85 -7.51 -19.58
N LEU A 16 -7.08 -7.03 -19.81
CA LEU A 16 -7.33 -5.81 -20.58
C LEU A 16 -6.82 -4.54 -19.87
N MET A 17 -6.74 -4.55 -18.54
CA MET A 17 -6.31 -3.39 -17.73
C MET A 17 -4.86 -3.50 -17.22
N GLU A 18 -4.19 -4.64 -17.36
CA GLU A 18 -2.77 -4.84 -17.03
C GLU A 18 -1.83 -3.73 -17.53
N PRO A 19 -2.02 -3.13 -18.73
CA PRO A 19 -1.12 -2.07 -19.19
C PRO A 19 -1.28 -0.76 -18.41
N VAL A 20 -2.48 -0.46 -17.91
CA VAL A 20 -2.79 0.81 -17.23
C VAL A 20 -2.61 0.71 -15.71
N LEU A 21 -2.78 -0.49 -15.16
CA LEU A 21 -2.61 -0.80 -13.74
C LEU A 21 -1.26 -0.33 -13.16
N PRO A 22 -0.08 -0.55 -13.76
CA PRO A 22 1.19 -0.10 -13.17
C PRO A 22 1.31 1.42 -13.11
N TYR A 23 0.72 2.14 -14.07
CA TYR A 23 0.69 3.60 -14.04
C TYR A 23 -0.23 4.13 -12.94
N ALA A 24 -1.40 3.50 -12.77
CA ALA A 24 -2.33 3.86 -11.69
C ALA A 24 -1.76 3.52 -10.30
N LEU A 25 -1.15 2.34 -10.15
CA LEU A 25 -0.53 1.90 -8.90
C LEU A 25 0.70 2.73 -8.53
N SER A 26 1.54 3.10 -9.51
CA SER A 26 2.69 3.99 -9.25
C SER A 26 2.24 5.40 -8.84
N PHE A 27 1.18 5.92 -9.46
CA PHE A 27 0.58 7.19 -9.05
C PHE A 27 0.00 7.12 -7.63
N ALA A 28 -0.73 6.07 -7.30
CA ALA A 28 -1.28 5.84 -5.97
C ALA A 28 -0.17 5.70 -4.91
N ALA A 29 0.91 4.97 -5.23
CA ALA A 29 2.06 4.84 -4.33
C ALA A 29 2.71 6.22 -4.05
N GLY A 30 2.88 7.06 -5.09
CA GLY A 30 3.39 8.42 -4.92
C GLY A 30 2.51 9.30 -4.02
N ALA A 31 1.18 9.23 -4.21
CA ALA A 31 0.23 9.97 -3.38
C ALA A 31 0.30 9.55 -1.90
N MET A 32 0.42 8.24 -1.63
CA MET A 32 0.55 7.73 -0.26
C MET A 32 1.87 8.17 0.40
N ILE A 33 2.98 8.21 -0.34
CA ILE A 33 4.26 8.72 0.18
C ILE A 33 4.13 10.20 0.57
N TYR A 34 3.51 11.03 -0.28
CA TYR A 34 3.31 12.45 0.01
C TYR A 34 2.48 12.66 1.28
N VAL A 35 1.32 12.02 1.40
CA VAL A 35 0.43 12.15 2.57
C VAL A 35 1.15 11.73 3.86
N VAL A 36 1.92 10.64 3.82
CA VAL A 36 2.65 10.17 5.01
C VAL A 36 3.72 11.17 5.44
N VAL A 37 4.46 11.74 4.49
CA VAL A 37 5.58 12.65 4.79
C VAL A 37 5.11 14.05 5.21
N ASP A 38 4.08 14.59 4.56
CA ASP A 38 3.66 15.98 4.74
C ASP A 38 2.59 16.14 5.84
N ASP A 39 1.70 15.15 6.02
CA ASP A 39 0.66 15.19 7.05
C ASP A 39 1.00 14.30 8.25
N ILE A 40 1.16 12.99 8.03
CA ILE A 40 1.19 12.02 9.14
C ILE A 40 2.45 12.16 10.01
N ILE A 41 3.64 12.28 9.42
CA ILE A 41 4.88 12.43 10.19
C ILE A 41 4.87 13.74 11.00
N PRO A 42 4.59 14.91 10.42
CA PRO A 42 4.55 16.18 11.16
C PRO A 42 3.47 16.18 12.24
N GLU A 43 2.28 15.65 11.98
CA GLU A 43 1.22 15.56 12.98
C GLU A 43 1.61 14.66 14.16
N ALA A 44 2.26 13.53 13.88
CA ALA A 44 2.77 12.65 14.93
C ALA A 44 3.89 13.29 15.76
N GLN A 45 4.73 14.14 15.16
CA GLN A 45 5.76 14.90 15.88
C GLN A 45 5.18 16.07 16.70
N ARG A 46 4.12 16.74 16.22
CA ARG A 46 3.45 17.86 16.91
C ARG A 46 2.77 17.45 18.22
N ASN A 47 2.37 16.19 18.33
CA ASN A 47 1.78 15.62 19.55
C ASN A 47 2.80 15.35 20.68
N GLY A 48 4.05 15.82 20.57
CA GLY A 48 5.06 15.78 21.64
C GLY A 48 5.75 14.42 21.83
N ASN A 49 5.25 13.36 21.18
CA ASN A 49 5.76 12.00 21.29
C ASN A 49 6.56 11.56 20.04
N GLY A 50 7.30 12.48 19.43
CA GLY A 50 7.99 12.25 18.16
C GLY A 50 8.88 11.00 18.13
N LYS A 51 9.57 10.69 19.24
CA LYS A 51 10.41 9.49 19.36
C LYS A 51 9.60 8.19 19.37
N LEU A 52 8.43 8.18 20.02
CA LEU A 52 7.51 7.04 20.02
C LEU A 52 6.85 6.87 18.65
N ALA A 53 6.49 7.96 17.99
CA ALA A 53 5.95 7.95 16.63
C ALA A 53 6.95 7.34 15.63
N SER A 54 8.21 7.79 15.65
CA SER A 54 9.27 7.21 14.81
C SER A 54 9.50 5.72 15.11
N LEU A 55 9.46 5.32 16.39
CA LEU A 55 9.64 3.92 16.76
C LEU A 55 8.47 3.05 16.27
N GLY A 56 7.24 3.56 16.37
CA GLY A 56 6.05 2.92 15.82
C GLY A 56 6.10 2.78 14.30
N ALA A 57 6.58 3.80 13.59
CA ALA A 57 6.77 3.76 12.14
C ALA A 57 7.80 2.68 11.73
N ILE A 58 8.92 2.58 12.46
CA ILE A 58 9.93 1.54 12.20
C ILE A 58 9.36 0.14 12.44
N ILE A 59 8.62 -0.07 13.54
CA ILE A 59 7.99 -1.37 13.82
C ILE A 59 6.98 -1.72 12.74
N GLY A 60 6.11 -0.78 12.35
CA GLY A 60 5.13 -1.00 11.28
C GLY A 60 5.77 -1.35 9.94
N PHE A 61 6.88 -0.68 9.60
CA PHE A 61 7.65 -1.00 8.40
C PHE A 61 8.24 -2.42 8.43
N ILE A 62 8.80 -2.83 9.57
CA ILE A 62 9.34 -4.19 9.75
C ILE A 62 8.23 -5.25 9.61
N VAL A 63 7.07 -5.03 10.24
CA VAL A 63 5.92 -5.94 10.14
C VAL A 63 5.44 -6.07 8.69
N MET A 64 5.30 -4.94 7.99
CA MET A 64 4.90 -4.93 6.58
C MET A 64 5.91 -5.68 5.70
N MET A 65 7.21 -5.38 5.83
CA MET A 65 8.26 -6.09 5.08
C MET A 65 8.30 -7.58 5.40
N SER A 66 8.07 -7.97 6.66
CA SER A 66 8.01 -9.37 7.04
C SER A 66 6.80 -10.09 6.45
N MET A 67 5.65 -9.42 6.30
CA MET A 67 4.48 -9.99 5.63
C MET A 67 4.69 -10.10 4.13
N ASP A 68 5.28 -9.08 3.49
CA ASP A 68 5.58 -9.08 2.06
C ASP A 68 6.55 -10.21 1.68
N VAL A 69 7.64 -10.37 2.44
CA VAL A 69 8.63 -11.45 2.21
C VAL A 69 8.10 -12.83 2.63
N GLY A 70 7.20 -12.89 3.62
CA GLY A 70 6.71 -14.16 4.18
C GLY A 70 5.49 -14.76 3.48
N LEU A 71 4.63 -13.92 2.90
CA LEU A 71 3.42 -14.33 2.17
C LEU A 71 3.52 -14.11 0.66
N GLY A 72 4.52 -13.33 0.22
CA GLY A 72 4.85 -13.11 -1.19
C GLY A 72 5.56 -14.29 -1.85
#